data_AF-A0A946THD0-F1
#
_entry.id   AF-A0A946THD0-F1
#
_cell.length_a   1.000
_cell.length_b   1.000
_cell.length_c   1.000
_cell.angle_alpha   90.00
_cell.angle_beta   90.00
_cell.angle_gamma   90.00
#
_symmetry.space_group_name_H-M   'P 1'
#
loop_
_entity.id
_entity.type
_entity.pdbx_description
1 polymer ?
#
loop_
_entity_poly.entity_id
_entity_poly.type
_entity_poly.pdbx_seq_one_letter_code
_entity_poly.pdbx_strand_id
1 'polypeptide(L)'
;MNDDFDLKKRIADADPAKGFPTLNESVVAKAAAGHPKPSFSFKTARLALGSASLATAALVVSLTLPSALSPQPLFTMATGSGQASATSEESKVSADQGLDAMYWPGWISYEYVAGDELSDLGGSGEVYQGQLIEDPTSLLARLASIFQVSGSPVQDQWSTPEYPSYSITNGNTNLNTYYSGVWYYSNWNDRLYACEEVISEDGEATTTVCPEPKPTPELIPTTTELTNIVLSMSSQIGITADVASLTIYRDDWGAYASWPYVINGIDTGMQNYANWSSDGSLSYFSSYNFELISRGSFDTVSPRVAVSRISEGRWYGSPPESFYRDQQVFSNGLARSEGAVPAEEPVAADESSPAEDLPVEPEDQPMPVPAESQEPEIVRLTITSSEATMLSVWDAQGNYWLVPGYVLFNDQGWFDAVISLPDGLIELPEPMTIMPMDGIQEEPAVSEMVD
;
A
#
# COMPACT_ATOMS: atom_id res chain seq x y z
N MET A 1 -34.04 -41.85 -8.04
CA MET A 1 -33.40 -42.13 -9.34
C MET A 1 -34.11 -41.32 -10.42
N ASN A 2 -33.63 -40.11 -10.70
CA ASN A 2 -33.78 -39.44 -12.01
C ASN A 2 -32.91 -38.18 -12.16
N ASP A 3 -32.20 -37.75 -11.11
CA ASP A 3 -31.46 -36.47 -11.13
C ASP A 3 -30.19 -36.49 -12.00
N ASP A 4 -29.56 -37.65 -12.17
CA ASP A 4 -28.32 -37.78 -12.95
C ASP A 4 -28.55 -37.69 -14.48
N PHE A 5 -29.78 -37.95 -14.93
CA PHE A 5 -30.15 -37.84 -16.35
C PHE A 5 -30.43 -36.38 -16.75
N ASP A 6 -30.96 -35.59 -15.82
CA ASP A 6 -31.28 -34.17 -16.06
C ASP A 6 -30.02 -33.29 -16.05
N LEU A 7 -29.02 -33.63 -15.21
CA LEU A 7 -27.76 -32.89 -15.15
C LEU A 7 -26.94 -33.04 -16.45
N LYS A 8 -26.85 -34.27 -16.99
CA LYS A 8 -26.13 -34.53 -18.25
C LYS A 8 -26.78 -33.83 -19.45
N LYS A 9 -28.11 -33.72 -19.45
CA LYS A 9 -28.84 -32.99 -20.49
C LYS A 9 -28.58 -31.49 -20.41
N ARG A 10 -28.56 -30.91 -19.19
CA ARG A 10 -28.25 -29.49 -18.97
C ARG A 10 -26.81 -29.14 -19.36
N ILE A 11 -25.84 -30.01 -19.08
CA ILE A 11 -24.44 -29.81 -19.50
C ILE A 11 -24.31 -29.89 -21.03
N ALA A 12 -24.99 -30.85 -21.67
CA ALA A 12 -24.98 -30.97 -23.12
C ALA A 12 -25.69 -29.81 -23.85
N ASP A 13 -26.62 -29.12 -23.20
CA ASP A 13 -27.31 -27.95 -23.74
C ASP A 13 -26.61 -26.62 -23.40
N ALA A 14 -25.61 -26.64 -22.50
CA ALA A 14 -24.78 -25.49 -22.15
C ALA A 14 -23.48 -25.38 -22.97
N ASP A 15 -23.27 -26.25 -23.98
CA ASP A 15 -22.11 -26.19 -24.87
C ASP A 15 -22.26 -25.04 -25.89
N PRO A 16 -21.46 -23.96 -25.78
CA PRO A 16 -21.53 -22.82 -26.70
C PRO A 16 -21.11 -23.17 -28.13
N ALA A 17 -20.51 -24.34 -28.38
CA ALA A 17 -20.12 -24.80 -29.71
C ALA A 17 -21.28 -25.42 -30.52
N LYS A 18 -22.43 -25.72 -29.90
CA LYS A 18 -23.54 -26.51 -30.48
C LYS A 18 -24.33 -25.81 -31.60
N GLY A 19 -23.96 -24.57 -31.96
CA GLY A 19 -24.62 -23.79 -33.02
C GLY A 19 -23.66 -22.99 -33.93
N PHE A 20 -22.35 -23.16 -33.81
CA PHE A 20 -21.42 -22.47 -34.71
C PHE A 20 -21.38 -23.15 -36.08
N PRO A 21 -21.53 -22.41 -37.19
CA PRO A 21 -21.30 -22.98 -38.51
C PRO A 21 -19.85 -23.47 -38.56
N THR A 22 -19.64 -24.73 -38.94
CA THR A 22 -18.32 -25.29 -39.17
C THR A 22 -17.53 -24.37 -40.08
N LEU A 23 -16.49 -23.72 -39.53
CA LEU A 23 -15.64 -22.80 -40.25
C LEU A 23 -14.97 -23.57 -41.40
N ASN A 24 -15.26 -23.16 -42.64
CA ASN A 24 -14.64 -23.74 -43.81
C ASN A 24 -13.14 -23.37 -43.78
N GLU A 25 -12.27 -24.37 -43.63
CA GLU A 25 -10.81 -24.23 -43.57
C GLU A 25 -10.21 -23.49 -44.79
N SER A 26 -10.96 -23.34 -45.89
CA SER A 26 -10.55 -22.55 -47.06
C SER A 26 -10.59 -21.02 -46.86
N VAL A 27 -11.19 -20.50 -45.78
CA VAL A 27 -11.26 -19.05 -45.50
C VAL A 27 -10.02 -18.57 -44.72
N VAL A 28 -9.46 -19.41 -43.84
CA VAL A 28 -8.24 -19.11 -43.08
C VAL A 28 -6.99 -19.21 -43.97
N ALA A 29 -7.00 -20.10 -44.97
CA ALA A 29 -5.88 -20.25 -45.91
C ALA A 29 -5.79 -19.12 -46.97
N LYS A 30 -6.85 -18.31 -47.18
CA LYS A 30 -6.88 -17.29 -48.25
C LYS A 30 -6.49 -15.87 -47.78
N ALA A 31 -6.37 -15.65 -46.47
CA ALA A 31 -5.88 -14.38 -45.92
C ALA A 31 -4.34 -14.31 -45.85
N ALA A 32 -3.64 -15.46 -45.86
CA ALA A 32 -2.19 -15.53 -45.76
C ALA A 32 -1.43 -15.37 -47.10
N ALA A 33 -2.13 -15.18 -48.23
CA ALA A 33 -1.53 -15.20 -49.58
C ALA A 33 -1.80 -13.94 -50.44
N GLY A 34 -2.12 -12.80 -49.83
CA GLY A 34 -2.33 -11.53 -50.55
C GLY A 34 -1.06 -10.70 -50.72
N HIS A 35 -0.38 -10.80 -51.87
CA HIS A 35 0.72 -9.89 -52.24
C HIS A 35 0.23 -8.43 -52.42
N PRO A 36 0.99 -7.42 -51.97
CA PRO A 36 0.64 -6.02 -52.21
C PRO A 36 0.99 -5.59 -53.65
N LYS A 37 0.07 -4.91 -54.33
CA LYS A 37 0.32 -4.20 -55.60
C LYS A 37 0.51 -2.70 -55.35
N PRO A 38 1.48 -2.03 -56.02
CA PRO A 38 1.79 -0.62 -55.80
C PRO A 38 1.14 0.31 -56.83
N SER A 39 0.72 1.51 -56.40
CA SER A 39 0.63 2.77 -57.17
C SER A 39 0.04 3.82 -56.22
N PHE A 40 0.60 5.00 -56.00
CA PHE A 40 0.81 6.07 -56.97
C PHE A 40 1.92 7.00 -56.48
N SER A 41 2.78 7.45 -57.40
CA SER A 41 3.79 8.48 -57.16
C SER A 41 3.27 9.86 -57.60
N PHE A 42 3.67 10.92 -56.91
CA PHE A 42 4.05 12.16 -57.58
C PHE A 42 5.33 12.74 -56.97
N LYS A 43 6.35 12.80 -57.82
CA LYS A 43 7.60 13.57 -57.73
C LYS A 43 7.23 15.04 -57.51
N THR A 44 7.93 15.89 -56.76
CA THR A 44 9.32 16.40 -56.87
C THR A 44 9.42 17.48 -55.77
N ALA A 45 10.52 17.73 -55.06
CA ALA A 45 11.72 18.38 -55.59
C ALA A 45 12.90 18.32 -54.60
N ARG A 46 14.07 18.60 -55.16
CA ARG A 46 15.45 18.50 -54.61
C ARG A 46 15.83 19.65 -53.68
N LEU A 47 16.98 19.44 -53.00
CA LEU A 47 17.96 20.37 -52.37
C LEU A 47 18.05 20.13 -50.85
N ALA A 48 19.20 20.05 -50.18
CA ALA A 48 20.62 20.03 -50.54
C ALA A 48 21.39 19.41 -49.35
N LEU A 49 22.54 18.80 -49.61
CA LEU A 49 23.50 18.40 -48.58
C LEU A 49 24.10 19.65 -47.90
N GLY A 50 24.11 19.67 -46.57
CA GLY A 50 24.77 20.72 -45.78
C GLY A 50 24.90 20.36 -44.31
N SER A 51 26.08 19.84 -43.94
CA SER A 51 26.77 20.00 -42.65
C SER A 51 26.01 19.81 -41.32
N ALA A 52 26.31 18.68 -40.67
CA ALA A 52 26.77 18.58 -39.29
C ALA A 52 26.18 19.52 -38.22
N SER A 53 25.23 18.98 -37.45
CA SER A 53 25.22 19.12 -35.98
C SER A 53 24.35 18.01 -35.39
N LEU A 54 24.97 17.20 -34.52
CA LEU A 54 24.33 16.16 -33.74
C LEU A 54 23.38 16.83 -32.72
N ALA A 55 22.09 16.77 -32.99
CA ALA A 55 21.04 16.88 -31.98
C ALA A 55 20.19 15.61 -32.12
N THR A 56 20.31 14.71 -31.15
CA THR A 56 19.48 13.52 -31.05
C THR A 56 18.05 13.94 -30.79
N ALA A 57 17.27 14.08 -31.86
CA ALA A 57 15.82 14.16 -31.79
C ALA A 57 15.29 12.77 -31.46
N ALA A 58 14.65 12.62 -30.30
CA ALA A 58 13.84 11.45 -29.98
C ALA A 58 12.69 11.39 -30.99
N LEU A 59 12.73 10.40 -31.88
CA LEU A 59 11.62 10.08 -32.77
C LEU A 59 10.51 9.44 -31.93
N VAL A 60 9.57 10.26 -31.46
CA VAL A 60 8.29 9.78 -30.91
C VAL A 60 7.50 9.19 -32.06
N VAL A 61 7.48 7.87 -32.17
CA VAL A 61 6.57 7.16 -33.06
C VAL A 61 5.26 6.97 -32.29
N SER A 62 4.28 7.83 -32.57
CA SER A 62 2.91 7.66 -32.10
C SER A 62 2.26 6.49 -32.83
N LEU A 63 2.29 5.31 -32.20
CA LEU A 63 1.50 4.16 -32.62
C LEU A 63 0.03 4.42 -32.29
N THR A 64 -0.77 4.79 -33.29
CA THR A 64 -2.23 4.76 -33.17
C THR A 64 -2.70 3.32 -33.32
N LEU A 65 -3.14 2.71 -32.21
CA LEU A 65 -3.74 1.37 -32.22
C LEU A 65 -5.11 1.39 -32.92
N PRO A 66 -5.43 0.40 -33.77
CA PRO A 66 -6.74 0.30 -34.43
C PRO A 66 -7.85 -0.04 -33.42
N SER A 67 -8.93 0.73 -33.47
CA SER A 67 -10.06 0.80 -32.51
C SER A 67 -11.03 -0.40 -32.52
N ALA A 68 -10.56 -1.64 -32.69
CA ALA A 68 -11.43 -2.82 -32.86
C ALA A 68 -11.49 -3.81 -31.68
N LEU A 69 -10.84 -3.50 -30.56
CA LEU A 69 -10.97 -4.20 -29.29
C LEU A 69 -11.07 -3.09 -28.24
N SER A 70 -12.05 -3.14 -27.33
CA SER A 70 -12.02 -2.26 -26.15
C SER A 70 -10.62 -2.38 -25.54
N PRO A 71 -9.90 -1.26 -25.32
CA PRO A 71 -8.54 -1.34 -24.78
C PRO A 71 -8.62 -2.14 -23.48
N GLN A 72 -7.90 -3.26 -23.43
CA GLN A 72 -7.75 -3.99 -22.18
C GLN A 72 -7.11 -3.05 -21.16
N PRO A 73 -7.56 -3.05 -19.90
CA PRO A 73 -6.92 -2.25 -18.87
C PRO A 73 -5.44 -2.59 -18.79
N LEU A 74 -4.62 -1.61 -18.45
CA LEU A 74 -3.18 -1.78 -18.34
C LEU A 74 -2.81 -2.77 -17.22
N PHE A 75 -3.57 -2.72 -16.12
CA PHE A 75 -3.54 -3.65 -15.00
C PHE A 75 -4.84 -3.51 -14.16
N THR A 76 -5.07 -4.49 -13.28
CA THR A 76 -6.17 -4.48 -12.30
C THR A 76 -5.61 -4.12 -10.93
N MET A 77 -6.08 -3.05 -10.30
CA MET A 77 -5.62 -2.61 -8.98
C MET A 77 -6.00 -3.59 -7.87
N ALA A 78 -5.11 -3.74 -6.90
CA ALA A 78 -5.40 -4.48 -5.66
C ALA A 78 -6.43 -3.73 -4.81
N THR A 79 -7.24 -4.49 -4.06
CA THR A 79 -8.08 -3.93 -3.00
C THR A 79 -7.21 -3.27 -1.93
N GLY A 80 -7.39 -1.97 -1.67
CA GLY A 80 -6.65 -1.26 -0.62
C GLY A 80 -5.23 -0.84 -0.98
N SER A 81 -4.92 -0.64 -2.27
CA SER A 81 -3.58 -0.30 -2.78
C SER A 81 -2.96 1.02 -2.32
N GLY A 82 -3.68 1.86 -1.56
CA GLY A 82 -3.18 3.11 -0.98
C GLY A 82 -3.12 3.04 0.53
N GLN A 83 -2.04 3.56 1.13
CA GLN A 83 -2.03 3.95 2.54
C GLN A 83 -2.98 5.15 2.70
N ALA A 84 -4.23 4.85 3.01
CA ALA A 84 -5.18 5.85 3.48
C ALA A 84 -4.60 6.47 4.75
N SER A 85 -4.51 7.81 4.80
CA SER A 85 -4.33 8.52 6.07
C SER A 85 -5.47 8.09 7.01
N ALA A 86 -5.20 8.04 8.32
CA ALA A 86 -6.10 7.48 9.35
C ALA A 86 -7.54 8.03 9.38
N THR A 87 -7.87 9.08 8.60
CA THR A 87 -9.22 9.64 8.46
C THR A 87 -9.99 9.14 7.22
N SER A 88 -9.33 8.52 6.22
CA SER A 88 -10.03 7.92 5.07
C SER A 88 -10.62 6.54 5.37
N GLU A 89 -10.22 5.90 6.48
CA GLU A 89 -10.87 4.68 6.99
C GLU A 89 -12.30 4.98 7.49
N GLU A 90 -12.52 6.13 8.13
CA GLU A 90 -13.88 6.57 8.50
C GLU A 90 -14.73 6.90 7.26
N SER A 91 -14.12 7.45 6.21
CA SER A 91 -14.80 7.77 4.95
C SER A 91 -15.21 6.53 4.13
N LYS A 92 -14.51 5.39 4.29
CA LYS A 92 -14.90 4.11 3.66
C LYS A 92 -16.17 3.52 4.26
N VAL A 93 -16.49 3.86 5.52
CA VAL A 93 -17.78 3.50 6.13
C VAL A 93 -18.91 4.33 5.52
N SER A 94 -18.62 5.55 5.04
CA SER A 94 -19.61 6.52 4.53
C SER A 94 -19.95 6.37 3.05
N ALA A 95 -19.11 5.73 2.24
CA ALA A 95 -19.27 5.68 0.78
C ALA A 95 -20.17 4.55 0.26
N ASP A 96 -20.51 3.56 1.09
CA ASP A 96 -21.38 2.46 0.68
C ASP A 96 -22.85 2.84 0.93
N GLN A 97 -23.53 3.25 -0.15
CA GLN A 97 -24.99 3.37 -0.17
C GLN A 97 -25.61 1.98 0.04
N GLY A 98 -25.78 1.60 1.30
CA GLY A 98 -26.33 0.31 1.71
C GLY A 98 -26.38 0.06 3.22
N LEU A 99 -25.77 0.91 4.05
CA LEU A 99 -25.77 0.77 5.52
C LEU A 99 -26.97 1.46 6.20
N ASP A 100 -28.15 1.41 5.60
CA ASP A 100 -29.41 1.89 6.21
C ASP A 100 -29.89 1.04 7.41
N ALA A 101 -29.05 0.12 7.91
CA ALA A 101 -29.46 -0.88 8.91
C ALA A 101 -28.48 -1.11 10.07
N MET A 102 -27.46 -0.26 10.26
CA MET A 102 -26.62 -0.35 11.46
C MET A 102 -26.39 1.04 12.07
N TYR A 103 -27.37 1.45 12.89
CA TYR A 103 -27.38 2.74 13.59
C TYR A 103 -26.26 2.82 14.64
N TRP A 104 -25.09 3.30 14.23
CA TRP A 104 -24.10 3.84 15.15
C TRP A 104 -24.31 5.37 15.24
N PRO A 105 -24.78 5.91 16.38
CA PRO A 105 -24.98 7.36 16.50
C PRO A 105 -23.63 8.09 16.46
N GLY A 106 -23.51 9.13 15.63
CA GLY A 106 -22.42 10.11 15.69
C GLY A 106 -21.30 10.02 14.65
N TRP A 107 -21.47 9.29 13.55
CA TRP A 107 -20.49 9.31 12.45
C TRP A 107 -20.48 10.64 11.67
N ILE A 108 -19.27 11.16 11.41
CA ILE A 108 -19.01 12.34 10.57
C ILE A 108 -18.89 11.88 9.11
N SER A 109 -19.58 12.55 8.19
CA SER A 109 -19.45 12.32 6.75
C SER A 109 -18.71 13.48 6.11
N TYR A 110 -17.65 13.20 5.35
CA TYR A 110 -16.90 14.24 4.64
C TYR A 110 -17.43 14.45 3.22
N GLU A 111 -17.74 15.69 2.85
CA GLU A 111 -18.07 16.07 1.48
C GLU A 111 -16.94 16.90 0.89
N TYR A 112 -16.33 16.42 -0.19
CA TYR A 112 -15.20 17.10 -0.84
C TYR A 112 -15.68 17.96 -1.99
N VAL A 113 -15.34 19.25 -1.95
CA VAL A 113 -15.67 20.22 -2.99
C VAL A 113 -14.40 20.78 -3.60
N ALA A 114 -14.35 20.81 -4.93
CA ALA A 114 -13.23 21.40 -5.65
C ALA A 114 -13.28 22.93 -5.56
N GLY A 115 -12.24 23.54 -5.00
CA GLY A 115 -12.10 24.99 -4.94
C GLY A 115 -11.96 25.64 -6.33
N ASP A 116 -12.22 26.94 -6.40
CA ASP A 116 -12.18 27.70 -7.66
C ASP A 116 -10.76 27.81 -8.24
N GLU A 117 -9.72 27.69 -7.40
CA GLU A 117 -8.31 27.79 -7.81
C GLU A 117 -7.78 26.51 -8.48
N LEU A 118 -8.52 25.40 -8.42
CA LEU A 118 -8.10 24.15 -9.05
C LEU A 118 -8.23 24.22 -10.58
N SER A 119 -7.20 23.73 -11.26
CA SER A 119 -7.15 23.64 -12.71
C SER A 119 -8.23 22.71 -13.27
N ASP A 120 -8.86 23.13 -14.37
CA ASP A 120 -9.71 22.30 -15.22
C ASP A 120 -8.94 21.57 -16.33
N LEU A 121 -7.65 21.88 -16.48
CA LEU A 121 -6.78 21.25 -17.46
C LEU A 121 -6.13 20.01 -16.84
N GLY A 122 -6.27 18.89 -17.54
CA GLY A 122 -5.43 17.71 -17.35
C GLY A 122 -4.02 17.92 -17.88
N GLY A 123 -3.18 16.91 -17.70
CA GLY A 123 -1.80 16.86 -18.20
C GLY A 123 -1.52 15.54 -18.89
N SER A 124 -0.26 15.11 -18.82
CA SER A 124 0.17 13.79 -19.27
C SER A 124 1.25 13.26 -18.32
N GLY A 125 1.26 11.96 -18.06
CA GLY A 125 2.25 11.31 -17.20
C GLY A 125 2.69 9.95 -17.74
N GLU A 126 3.93 9.57 -17.45
CA GLU A 126 4.43 8.22 -17.72
C GLU A 126 3.88 7.25 -16.68
N VAL A 127 3.50 6.05 -17.12
CA VAL A 127 3.18 4.94 -16.23
C VAL A 127 4.33 3.95 -16.24
N TYR A 128 4.76 3.50 -15.06
CA TYR A 128 5.81 2.50 -14.92
C TYR A 128 5.28 1.25 -14.22
N GLN A 129 5.81 0.10 -14.64
CA GLN A 129 5.64 -1.17 -13.95
C GLN A 129 6.97 -1.54 -13.27
N GLY A 130 6.91 -1.99 -12.03
CA GLY A 130 8.03 -2.60 -11.32
C GLY A 130 8.32 -3.99 -11.88
N GLN A 131 9.55 -4.20 -12.36
CA GLN A 131 10.03 -5.52 -12.80
C GLN A 131 11.16 -5.98 -11.89
N LEU A 132 11.09 -7.21 -11.39
CA LEU A 132 12.16 -7.79 -10.58
C LEU A 132 13.47 -7.82 -11.36
N ILE A 133 14.55 -7.34 -10.73
CA ILE A 133 15.89 -7.28 -11.34
C ILE A 133 16.49 -8.69 -11.49
N GLU A 134 16.21 -9.56 -10.53
CA GLU A 134 16.68 -10.94 -10.47
C GLU A 134 15.63 -11.83 -9.80
N ASP A 135 15.80 -13.14 -9.87
CA ASP A 135 14.90 -14.06 -9.18
C ASP A 135 15.07 -13.97 -7.65
N PRO A 136 13.99 -14.23 -6.87
CA PRO A 136 14.01 -14.14 -5.41
C PRO A 136 15.11 -14.95 -4.71
N THR A 137 15.46 -16.13 -5.23
CA THR A 137 16.47 -16.99 -4.60
C THR A 137 17.89 -16.47 -4.84
N SER A 138 18.18 -15.94 -6.02
CA SER A 138 19.45 -15.27 -6.32
C SER A 138 19.62 -13.99 -5.48
N LEU A 139 18.55 -13.19 -5.35
CA LEU A 139 18.52 -12.03 -4.46
C LEU A 139 18.90 -12.41 -3.04
N LEU A 140 18.21 -13.40 -2.45
CA LEU A 140 18.47 -13.83 -1.08
C LEU A 140 19.89 -14.39 -0.90
N ALA A 141 20.42 -15.13 -1.87
CA ALA A 141 21.79 -15.63 -1.81
C ALA A 141 22.83 -14.49 -1.83
N ARG A 142 22.60 -13.46 -2.66
CA ARG A 142 23.43 -12.25 -2.70
C ARG A 142 23.36 -11.48 -1.38
N LEU A 143 22.16 -11.24 -0.85
CA LEU A 143 21.95 -10.54 0.42
C LEU A 143 22.56 -11.31 1.59
N ALA A 144 22.45 -12.65 1.60
CA ALA A 144 23.09 -13.50 2.60
C ALA A 144 24.61 -13.34 2.61
N SER A 145 25.25 -13.17 1.45
CA SER A 145 26.68 -12.85 1.37
C SER A 145 27.01 -11.46 1.91
N ILE A 146 26.15 -10.46 1.70
CA ILE A 146 26.36 -9.08 2.16
C ILE A 146 26.19 -8.99 3.68
N PHE A 147 25.11 -9.56 4.21
CA PHE A 147 24.79 -9.56 5.64
C PHE A 147 25.44 -10.70 6.42
N GLN A 148 26.25 -11.53 5.77
CA GLN A 148 26.96 -12.67 6.36
C GLN A 148 26.03 -13.70 7.02
N VAL A 149 24.84 -13.90 6.46
CA VAL A 149 23.87 -14.89 6.92
C VAL A 149 24.19 -16.23 6.27
N SER A 150 24.54 -17.23 7.08
CA SER A 150 24.74 -18.59 6.57
C SER A 150 23.41 -19.27 6.26
N GLY A 151 23.35 -20.07 5.20
CA GLY A 151 22.16 -20.81 4.82
C GLY A 151 21.95 -20.85 3.31
N SER A 152 20.80 -21.31 2.88
CA SER A 152 20.40 -21.29 1.47
C SER A 152 18.93 -20.90 1.38
N PRO A 153 18.51 -20.16 0.33
CA PRO A 153 17.12 -19.79 0.14
C PRO A 153 16.23 -21.03 0.09
N VAL A 154 15.14 -21.01 0.84
CA VAL A 154 14.07 -22.01 0.80
C VAL A 154 12.75 -21.32 0.54
N GLN A 155 11.84 -22.02 -0.13
CA GLN A 155 10.47 -21.54 -0.29
C GLN A 155 9.72 -21.73 1.04
N ASP A 156 8.99 -20.70 1.46
CA ASP A 156 8.26 -20.75 2.73
C ASP A 156 7.02 -21.65 2.64
N GLN A 157 6.62 -22.23 3.77
CA GLN A 157 5.47 -23.15 3.83
C GLN A 157 4.12 -22.51 3.47
N TRP A 158 4.00 -21.18 3.62
CA TRP A 158 2.81 -20.40 3.27
C TRP A 158 2.88 -19.82 1.85
N SER A 159 3.98 -20.04 1.13
CA SER A 159 4.14 -19.56 -0.24
C SER A 159 3.14 -20.27 -1.17
N THR A 160 2.45 -19.48 -1.99
CA THR A 160 1.64 -19.99 -3.11
C THR A 160 2.30 -19.64 -4.45
N PRO A 161 1.90 -20.28 -5.57
CA PRO A 161 2.36 -19.87 -6.90
C PRO A 161 2.03 -18.41 -7.23
N GLU A 162 0.91 -17.90 -6.72
CA GLU A 162 0.45 -16.53 -6.92
C GLU A 162 1.21 -15.53 -6.03
N TYR A 163 1.53 -15.95 -4.80
CA TYR A 163 2.26 -15.14 -3.81
C TYR A 163 3.51 -15.88 -3.34
N PRO A 164 4.55 -15.99 -4.18
CA PRO A 164 5.79 -16.63 -3.80
C PRO A 164 6.47 -15.91 -2.63
N SER A 165 6.99 -16.71 -1.69
CA SER A 165 7.71 -16.26 -0.50
C SER A 165 8.91 -17.16 -0.28
N TYR A 166 10.07 -16.56 -0.06
CA TYR A 166 11.31 -17.27 0.18
C TYR A 166 12.04 -16.69 1.38
N SER A 167 12.75 -17.55 2.11
CA SER A 167 13.55 -17.11 3.25
C SER A 167 14.86 -17.86 3.42
N ILE A 168 15.76 -17.26 4.20
CA ILE A 168 16.95 -17.87 4.79
C ILE A 168 16.86 -17.59 6.28
N THR A 169 16.81 -18.64 7.09
CA THR A 169 16.80 -18.52 8.56
C THR A 169 18.02 -19.23 9.13
N ASN A 170 18.76 -18.54 10.00
CA ASN A 170 19.89 -19.12 10.72
C ASN A 170 19.98 -18.54 12.14
N GLY A 171 19.65 -19.37 13.13
CA GLY A 171 19.49 -18.92 14.50
C GLY A 171 18.44 -17.80 14.55
N ASN A 172 18.85 -16.62 14.99
CA ASN A 172 17.96 -15.49 15.19
C ASN A 172 17.94 -14.51 14.00
N THR A 173 18.73 -14.79 12.97
CA THR A 173 18.80 -13.99 11.76
C THR A 173 17.89 -14.58 10.69
N ASN A 174 17.07 -13.73 10.09
CA ASN A 174 16.16 -14.09 9.01
C ASN A 174 16.31 -13.08 7.87
N LEU A 175 16.45 -13.60 6.65
CA LEU A 175 16.29 -12.85 5.40
C LEU A 175 15.06 -13.42 4.69
N ASN A 176 14.15 -12.58 4.23
CA ASN A 176 13.01 -13.03 3.44
C ASN A 176 12.67 -12.05 2.32
N THR A 177 11.95 -12.54 1.30
CA THR A 177 11.45 -11.73 0.20
C THR A 177 10.14 -12.28 -0.32
N TYR A 178 9.30 -11.38 -0.82
CA TYR A 178 7.98 -11.68 -1.35
C TYR A 178 7.90 -11.40 -2.84
N TYR A 179 6.81 -11.88 -3.45
CA TYR A 179 6.47 -11.75 -4.87
C TYR A 179 6.62 -10.34 -5.46
N SER A 180 6.45 -9.30 -4.65
CA SER A 180 6.51 -7.89 -5.01
C SER A 180 7.94 -7.34 -5.13
N GLY A 181 8.96 -8.14 -4.83
CA GLY A 181 10.37 -7.72 -4.81
C GLY A 181 10.76 -6.97 -3.54
N VAL A 182 9.86 -6.86 -2.56
CA VAL A 182 10.17 -6.39 -1.22
C VAL A 182 10.98 -7.47 -0.50
N TRP A 183 11.99 -7.05 0.25
CA TRP A 183 12.79 -7.96 1.06
C TRP A 183 13.12 -7.35 2.41
N TYR A 184 13.39 -8.24 3.37
CA TYR A 184 13.59 -7.91 4.76
C TYR A 184 14.76 -8.72 5.32
N TYR A 185 15.65 -8.03 6.03
CA TYR A 185 16.59 -8.59 6.98
C TYR A 185 16.05 -8.34 8.38
N SER A 186 16.13 -9.33 9.24
CA SER A 186 15.87 -9.19 10.67
C SER A 186 16.85 -10.02 11.48
N ASN A 187 17.19 -9.54 12.66
CA ASN A 187 18.05 -10.21 13.61
C ASN A 187 17.54 -9.95 15.02
N TRP A 188 16.89 -10.96 15.60
CA TRP A 188 16.30 -10.86 16.93
C TRP A 188 17.35 -11.17 18.00
N ASN A 189 17.76 -10.20 18.80
CA ASN A 189 18.71 -10.47 19.87
C ASN A 189 18.01 -10.89 21.18
N ASP A 190 17.85 -12.19 21.37
CA ASP A 190 17.24 -12.75 22.60
C ASP A 190 18.06 -12.46 23.86
N ARG A 191 19.34 -12.07 23.73
CA ARG A 191 20.22 -11.81 24.88
C ARG A 191 19.81 -10.58 25.68
N LEU A 192 19.12 -9.62 25.06
CA LEU A 192 18.60 -8.44 25.77
C LEU A 192 17.50 -8.82 26.77
N TYR A 193 16.87 -9.99 26.59
CA TYR A 193 15.74 -10.47 27.40
C TYR A 193 16.01 -11.84 28.03
N ALA A 194 17.26 -12.31 28.01
CA ALA A 194 17.62 -13.62 28.53
C ALA A 194 17.50 -13.65 30.05
N CYS A 195 16.70 -14.58 30.56
CA CYS A 195 16.65 -14.86 31.99
C CYS A 195 17.81 -15.78 32.39
N GLU A 196 18.47 -15.44 33.49
CA GLU A 196 19.55 -16.24 34.05
C GLU A 196 19.00 -17.15 35.16
N GLU A 197 19.42 -18.41 35.16
CA GLU A 197 19.18 -19.30 36.29
C GLU A 197 20.17 -18.98 37.40
N VAL A 198 19.65 -18.55 38.54
CA VAL A 198 20.42 -18.31 39.75
C VAL A 198 20.25 -19.50 40.67
N ILE A 199 21.35 -20.21 40.93
CA ILE A 199 21.40 -21.31 41.90
C ILE A 199 21.54 -20.70 43.30
N SER A 200 20.70 -21.10 44.24
CA SER A 200 20.80 -20.71 45.64
C SER A 200 22.13 -21.14 46.24
N GLU A 201 22.62 -20.44 47.27
CA GLU A 201 23.93 -20.72 47.90
C GLU A 201 24.07 -22.14 48.45
N ASP A 202 22.96 -22.80 48.79
CA ASP A 202 22.89 -24.19 49.23
C ASP A 202 22.79 -25.22 48.09
N GLY A 203 22.67 -24.76 46.84
CA GLY A 203 22.62 -25.61 45.65
C GLY A 203 21.32 -26.38 45.45
N GLU A 204 20.30 -26.14 46.30
CA GLU A 204 19.05 -26.92 46.30
C GLU A 204 17.91 -26.28 45.49
N ALA A 205 17.95 -24.95 45.25
CA ALA A 205 16.90 -24.23 44.54
C ALA A 205 17.45 -23.40 43.37
N THR A 206 16.83 -23.55 42.20
CA THR A 206 17.08 -22.70 41.03
C THR A 206 15.97 -21.66 40.92
N THR A 207 16.32 -20.38 40.95
CA THR A 207 15.38 -19.28 40.68
C THR A 207 15.75 -18.65 39.34
N THR A 208 14.78 -18.52 38.44
CA THR A 208 14.96 -17.79 37.18
C THR A 208 14.84 -16.30 37.46
N VAL A 209 15.91 -15.54 37.22
CA VAL A 209 15.93 -14.08 37.33
C VAL A 209 16.00 -13.52 35.91
N CYS A 210 14.98 -12.79 35.51
CA CYS A 210 14.98 -12.03 34.27
C CYS A 210 15.39 -10.59 34.62
N PRO A 211 16.66 -10.18 34.41
CA PRO A 211 17.06 -8.81 34.69
C PRO A 211 16.27 -7.86 33.79
N GLU A 212 15.85 -6.73 34.36
CA GLU A 212 15.26 -5.66 33.56
C GLU A 212 16.32 -5.15 32.56
N PRO A 213 15.99 -5.10 31.26
CA PRO A 213 16.93 -4.62 30.25
C PRO A 213 17.31 -3.18 30.56
N LYS A 214 18.60 -2.87 30.44
CA LYS A 214 19.12 -1.51 30.62
C LYS A 214 19.52 -0.92 29.28
N PRO A 215 19.24 0.37 29.03
CA PRO A 215 19.71 1.02 27.82
C PRO A 215 21.24 1.09 27.82
N THR A 216 21.83 0.89 26.65
CA THR A 216 23.28 0.95 26.41
C THR A 216 23.60 1.98 25.33
N PRO A 217 23.28 3.28 25.56
CA PRO A 217 23.41 4.34 24.57
C PRO A 217 24.81 4.49 23.99
N GLU A 218 25.84 4.08 24.74
CA GLU A 218 27.24 4.11 24.31
C GLU A 218 27.57 3.12 23.20
N LEU A 219 26.76 2.06 23.01
CA LEU A 219 26.93 1.07 21.95
C LEU A 219 26.22 1.48 20.66
N ILE A 220 25.16 2.28 20.76
CA ILE A 220 24.37 2.74 19.61
C ILE A 220 25.22 3.72 18.79
N PRO A 221 25.47 3.45 17.50
CA PRO A 221 26.26 4.35 16.65
C PRO A 221 25.73 5.78 16.67
N THR A 222 26.63 6.75 16.59
CA THR A 222 26.26 8.17 16.51
C THR A 222 25.52 8.46 15.21
N THR A 223 24.78 9.57 15.14
CA THR A 223 24.06 9.96 13.91
C THR A 223 24.99 10.10 12.70
N THR A 224 26.23 10.57 12.90
CA THR A 224 27.23 10.66 11.81
C THR A 224 27.70 9.27 11.36
N GLU A 225 27.90 8.34 12.28
CA GLU A 225 28.25 6.96 11.96
C GLU A 225 27.10 6.24 11.25
N LEU A 226 25.86 6.41 11.73
CA LEU A 226 24.66 5.86 11.10
C LEU A 226 24.52 6.34 9.66
N THR A 227 24.72 7.63 9.39
CA THR A 227 24.72 8.16 8.02
C THR A 227 25.73 7.43 7.14
N ASN A 228 26.97 7.26 7.61
CA ASN A 228 28.01 6.57 6.84
C ASN A 228 27.70 5.08 6.64
N ILE A 229 27.14 4.42 7.66
CA ILE A 229 26.69 3.02 7.58
C ILE A 229 25.60 2.88 6.51
N VAL A 230 24.57 3.75 6.55
CA VAL A 230 23.46 3.73 5.58
C VAL A 230 23.95 3.95 4.15
N LEU A 231 24.83 4.93 3.91
CA LEU A 231 25.40 5.20 2.59
C LEU A 231 26.20 4.00 2.06
N SER A 232 27.05 3.41 2.91
CA SER A 232 27.85 2.24 2.57
C SER A 232 26.98 1.01 2.28
N MET A 233 26.00 0.75 3.13
CA MET A 233 25.07 -0.37 2.99
C MET A 233 24.24 -0.24 1.71
N SER A 234 23.70 0.96 1.45
CA SER A 234 22.94 1.27 0.23
C SER A 234 23.76 1.01 -1.02
N SER A 235 25.02 1.47 -1.05
CA SER A 235 25.94 1.22 -2.16
C SER A 235 26.25 -0.25 -2.37
N GLN A 236 26.31 -1.07 -1.31
CA GLN A 236 26.61 -2.50 -1.41
C GLN A 236 25.46 -3.30 -2.01
N ILE A 237 24.22 -2.92 -1.68
CA ILE A 237 23.02 -3.60 -2.20
C ILE A 237 22.58 -3.04 -3.56
N GLY A 238 23.17 -1.93 -4.02
CA GLY A 238 22.95 -1.34 -5.33
C GLY A 238 21.84 -0.29 -5.38
N ILE A 239 21.52 0.35 -4.25
CA ILE A 239 20.49 1.39 -4.16
C ILE A 239 21.13 2.76 -3.87
N THR A 240 20.43 3.83 -4.24
CA THR A 240 20.89 5.20 -4.00
C THR A 240 20.37 5.69 -2.64
N ALA A 241 21.23 6.37 -1.88
CA ALA A 241 20.85 7.10 -0.68
C ALA A 241 21.46 8.50 -0.75
N ASP A 242 20.64 9.53 -0.52
CA ASP A 242 21.07 10.92 -0.39
C ASP A 242 20.98 11.36 1.07
N VAL A 243 22.05 11.98 1.56
CA VAL A 243 22.15 12.50 2.92
C VAL A 243 21.04 13.53 3.20
N ALA A 244 20.63 14.31 2.20
CA ALA A 244 19.57 15.31 2.38
C ALA A 244 18.17 14.69 2.56
N SER A 245 17.98 13.45 2.10
CA SER A 245 16.71 12.70 2.19
C SER A 245 16.64 11.78 3.41
N LEU A 246 17.77 11.59 4.10
CA LEU A 246 17.91 10.66 5.20
C LEU A 246 17.20 11.20 6.44
N THR A 247 16.33 10.39 7.03
CA THR A 247 15.76 10.65 8.34
C THR A 247 16.37 9.68 9.32
N ILE A 248 17.04 10.21 10.36
CA ILE A 248 17.68 9.42 11.41
C ILE A 248 17.09 9.84 12.75
N TYR A 249 16.69 8.86 13.53
CA TYR A 249 16.35 9.00 14.93
C TYR A 249 17.27 8.12 15.77
N ARG A 250 17.67 8.62 16.94
CA ARG A 250 18.52 7.91 17.88
C ARG A 250 18.14 8.31 19.29
N ASP A 251 17.98 7.32 20.17
CA ASP A 251 17.77 7.50 21.59
C ASP A 251 18.68 6.54 22.39
N ASP A 252 18.32 6.27 23.64
CA ASP A 252 19.08 5.39 24.53
C ASP A 252 18.81 3.89 24.29
N TRP A 253 17.76 3.56 23.54
CA TRP A 253 17.28 2.19 23.29
C TRP A 253 17.56 1.69 21.89
N GLY A 254 17.78 2.59 20.94
CA GLY A 254 18.17 2.22 19.59
C GLY A 254 18.33 3.40 18.66
N ALA A 255 18.35 3.07 17.38
CA ALA A 255 18.29 4.05 16.31
C ALA A 255 17.48 3.49 15.14
N TYR A 256 16.90 4.37 14.35
CA TYR A 256 16.39 3.98 13.04
C TYR A 256 16.79 5.01 11.99
N ALA A 257 16.85 4.55 10.75
CA ALA A 257 17.03 5.38 9.58
C ALA A 257 15.99 5.02 8.53
N SER A 258 15.40 6.02 7.88
CA SER A 258 14.56 5.85 6.71
C SER A 258 14.96 6.81 5.60
N TRP A 259 14.81 6.37 4.35
CA TRP A 259 15.08 7.18 3.16
C TRP A 259 14.33 6.65 1.94
N PRO A 260 13.99 7.52 0.98
CA PRO A 260 13.21 7.12 -0.19
C PRO A 260 13.97 6.11 -1.05
N TYR A 261 13.21 5.19 -1.63
CA TYR A 261 13.69 4.31 -2.69
C TYR A 261 13.57 5.05 -4.02
N VAL A 262 14.73 5.39 -4.61
CA VAL A 262 14.80 6.22 -5.81
C VAL A 262 15.40 5.41 -6.95
N ILE A 263 14.67 5.32 -8.06
CA ILE A 263 15.11 4.65 -9.29
C ILE A 263 15.23 5.68 -10.40
N ASN A 264 16.41 5.81 -11.01
CA ASN A 264 16.67 6.76 -12.10
C ASN A 264 16.27 8.22 -11.78
N GLY A 265 16.39 8.62 -10.50
CA GLY A 265 16.00 9.94 -10.03
C GLY A 265 14.51 10.13 -9.76
N ILE A 266 13.70 9.08 -9.91
CA ILE A 266 12.27 9.07 -9.62
C ILE A 266 12.07 8.48 -8.22
N ASP A 267 11.47 9.25 -7.31
CA ASP A 267 11.00 8.74 -6.02
C ASP A 267 9.82 7.78 -6.26
N THR A 268 9.99 6.52 -5.85
CA THR A 268 8.97 5.50 -6.07
C THR A 268 7.88 5.54 -5.00
N GLY A 269 7.88 6.51 -4.09
CA GLY A 269 6.96 6.54 -2.95
C GLY A 269 7.17 5.40 -1.94
N MET A 270 8.17 4.56 -2.14
CA MET A 270 8.54 3.50 -1.21
C MET A 270 9.70 3.93 -0.34
N GLN A 271 9.74 3.43 0.89
CA GLN A 271 10.78 3.78 1.86
C GLN A 271 11.67 2.59 2.17
N ASN A 272 12.97 2.83 2.21
CA ASN A 272 13.93 1.95 2.85
C ASN A 272 13.89 2.23 4.36
N TYR A 273 14.03 1.19 5.18
CA TYR A 273 13.96 1.33 6.62
C TYR A 273 14.95 0.41 7.32
N ALA A 274 15.85 0.98 8.11
CA ALA A 274 16.84 0.26 8.89
C ALA A 274 16.73 0.60 10.38
N ASN A 275 16.90 -0.40 11.25
CA ASN A 275 16.82 -0.27 12.70
C ASN A 275 18.05 -0.89 13.37
N TRP A 276 18.51 -0.26 14.44
CA TRP A 276 19.56 -0.74 15.32
C TRP A 276 19.04 -0.86 16.74
N SER A 277 19.34 -1.99 17.38
CA SER A 277 19.00 -2.26 18.77
C SER A 277 19.93 -1.53 19.75
N SER A 278 19.61 -1.60 21.04
CA SER A 278 20.37 -0.95 22.12
C SER A 278 21.83 -1.39 22.18
N ASP A 279 22.14 -2.60 21.71
CA ASP A 279 23.50 -3.14 21.62
C ASP A 279 24.30 -2.63 20.41
N GLY A 280 23.71 -1.73 19.60
CA GLY A 280 24.31 -1.14 18.42
C GLY A 280 24.32 -2.05 17.18
N SER A 281 23.74 -3.26 17.26
CA SER A 281 23.64 -4.18 16.13
C SER A 281 22.48 -3.82 15.19
N LEU A 282 22.64 -4.09 13.90
CA LEU A 282 21.54 -3.97 12.94
C LEU A 282 20.49 -5.06 13.23
N SER A 283 19.31 -4.64 13.62
CA SER A 283 18.20 -5.51 14.02
C SER A 283 17.21 -5.75 12.88
N TYR A 284 17.05 -4.77 11.99
CA TYR A 284 16.11 -4.86 10.89
C TYR A 284 16.55 -3.99 9.71
N PHE A 285 16.33 -4.47 8.50
CA PHE A 285 16.47 -3.64 7.30
C PHE A 285 15.50 -4.12 6.20
N SER A 286 14.67 -3.22 5.68
CA SER A 286 13.80 -3.47 4.54
C SER A 286 14.16 -2.60 3.34
N SER A 287 14.05 -3.18 2.15
CA SER A 287 14.21 -2.49 0.87
C SER A 287 13.54 -3.30 -0.24
N TYR A 288 13.81 -2.93 -1.49
CA TYR A 288 13.15 -3.44 -2.69
C TYR A 288 14.17 -3.85 -3.75
N ASN A 289 13.75 -4.73 -4.66
CA ASN A 289 14.59 -5.27 -5.73
C ASN A 289 13.82 -5.31 -7.06
N PHE A 290 13.42 -4.14 -7.54
CA PHE A 290 12.81 -4.00 -8.85
C PHE A 290 13.35 -2.77 -9.59
N GLU A 291 13.23 -2.78 -10.90
CA GLU A 291 13.45 -1.62 -11.76
C GLU A 291 12.12 -1.10 -12.32
N LEU A 292 12.10 0.16 -12.78
CA LEU A 292 10.93 0.76 -13.40
C LEU A 292 10.98 0.60 -14.92
N ILE A 293 9.99 -0.08 -15.48
CA ILE A 293 9.80 -0.23 -16.92
C ILE A 293 8.67 0.68 -17.37
N SER A 294 8.95 1.64 -18.25
CA SER A 294 7.90 2.51 -18.82
C SER A 294 6.92 1.68 -19.65
N ARG A 295 5.63 1.93 -19.40
CA ARG A 295 4.48 1.36 -20.10
C ARG A 295 3.81 2.37 -21.02
N GLY A 296 4.37 3.58 -21.11
CA GLY A 296 3.95 4.66 -21.99
C GLY A 296 3.47 5.90 -21.24
N SER A 297 3.32 6.97 -22.01
CA SER A 297 2.72 8.24 -21.57
C SER A 297 1.23 8.23 -21.83
N PHE A 298 0.45 8.68 -20.85
CA PHE A 298 -1.00 8.78 -20.93
C PHE A 298 -1.46 10.16 -20.50
N ASP A 299 -2.55 10.65 -21.10
CA ASP A 299 -3.21 11.87 -20.65
C ASP A 299 -3.74 11.68 -19.22
N THR A 300 -3.86 12.76 -18.44
CA THR A 300 -4.44 12.73 -17.10
C THR A 300 -5.73 13.52 -17.05
N VAL A 301 -6.64 13.16 -16.14
CA VAL A 301 -7.77 14.00 -15.79
C VAL A 301 -7.28 15.27 -15.08
N SER A 302 -8.12 16.29 -15.00
CA SER A 302 -7.78 17.52 -14.28
C SER A 302 -7.84 17.32 -12.77
N PRO A 303 -7.13 18.15 -11.97
CA PRO A 303 -7.26 18.15 -10.51
C PRO A 303 -8.71 18.28 -10.04
N ARG A 304 -9.53 19.10 -10.70
CA ARG A 304 -10.96 19.24 -10.38
C ARG A 304 -11.73 17.93 -10.53
N VAL A 305 -11.45 17.15 -11.57
CA VAL A 305 -12.05 15.82 -11.77
C VAL A 305 -11.52 14.82 -10.74
N ALA A 306 -10.24 14.92 -10.36
CA ALA A 306 -9.67 14.06 -9.32
C ALA A 306 -10.35 14.26 -7.94
N VAL A 307 -10.84 15.46 -7.61
CA VAL A 307 -11.61 15.68 -6.36
C VAL A 307 -12.85 14.79 -6.30
N SER A 308 -13.58 14.60 -7.41
CA SER A 308 -14.75 13.72 -7.43
C SER A 308 -14.43 12.23 -7.22
N ARG A 309 -13.17 11.83 -7.36
CA ARG A 309 -12.71 10.45 -7.16
C ARG A 309 -12.37 10.13 -5.70
N ILE A 310 -12.25 11.14 -4.84
CA ILE A 310 -11.96 10.98 -3.40
C ILE A 310 -13.06 10.11 -2.75
N SER A 311 -14.33 10.40 -3.03
CA SER A 311 -15.47 9.69 -2.47
C SER A 311 -15.59 8.23 -2.92
N GLU A 312 -14.96 7.85 -4.04
CA GLU A 312 -15.00 6.47 -4.52
C GLU A 312 -14.04 5.53 -3.76
N GLY A 313 -13.05 6.04 -3.03
CA GLY A 313 -12.16 5.21 -2.21
C GLY A 313 -11.19 4.28 -2.97
N ARG A 314 -11.40 4.07 -4.27
CA ARG A 314 -10.65 3.10 -5.11
C ARG A 314 -9.56 3.73 -5.95
N TRP A 315 -9.60 5.04 -6.12
CA TRP A 315 -8.61 5.80 -6.91
C TRP A 315 -7.39 6.24 -6.10
N TYR A 316 -7.24 5.77 -4.87
CA TYR A 316 -6.12 6.15 -4.01
C TYR A 316 -4.83 5.43 -4.39
N GLY A 317 -3.73 6.15 -4.26
CA GLY A 317 -2.38 5.60 -4.31
C GLY A 317 -1.50 6.27 -3.24
N SER A 318 -0.32 5.72 -2.99
CA SER A 318 0.59 6.27 -1.98
C SER A 318 1.56 7.27 -2.61
N PRO A 319 1.56 8.55 -2.19
CA PRO A 319 2.52 9.54 -2.65
C PRO A 319 3.89 9.36 -1.97
N PRO A 320 4.93 10.07 -2.41
CA PRO A 320 6.21 10.15 -1.71
C PRO A 320 6.08 10.58 -0.25
N GLU A 321 6.94 10.02 0.61
CA GLU A 321 6.94 10.28 2.06
C GLU A 321 7.13 11.77 2.41
N SER A 322 7.77 12.53 1.51
CA SER A 322 7.96 13.98 1.66
C SER A 322 6.64 14.71 1.92
N PHE A 323 5.53 14.27 1.31
CA PHE A 323 4.23 14.88 1.51
C PHE A 323 3.70 14.70 2.94
N TYR A 324 3.93 13.53 3.56
CA TYR A 324 3.53 13.29 4.95
C TYR A 324 4.41 14.06 5.95
N ARG A 325 5.71 14.19 5.66
CA ARG A 325 6.63 14.97 6.50
C ARG A 325 6.25 16.45 6.51
N ASP A 326 5.93 17.00 5.34
CA ASP A 326 5.54 18.40 5.23
C ASP A 326 4.20 18.63 5.94
N GLN A 327 3.24 17.69 5.82
CA GLN A 327 1.98 17.74 6.56
C GLN A 327 2.18 17.75 8.08
N GLN A 328 3.06 16.91 8.64
CA GLN A 328 3.37 16.96 10.09
C GLN A 328 3.90 18.32 10.52
N VAL A 329 4.68 19.00 9.67
CA VAL A 329 5.14 20.37 9.95
C VAL A 329 3.98 21.37 9.89
N PHE A 330 3.08 21.26 8.91
CA PHE A 330 1.88 22.10 8.80
C PHE A 330 0.91 21.90 9.97
N SER A 331 0.57 20.65 10.33
CA SER A 331 -0.32 20.34 11.46
C SER A 331 0.27 20.79 12.80
N ASN A 332 1.58 20.63 13.01
CA ASN A 332 2.27 21.15 14.20
C ASN A 332 2.31 22.69 14.23
N GLY A 333 2.31 23.35 13.06
CA GLY A 333 2.20 24.79 12.93
C GLY A 333 0.82 25.32 13.34
N LEU A 334 -0.24 24.63 12.92
CA LEU A 334 -1.62 24.93 13.29
C LEU A 334 -1.88 24.70 14.79
N ALA A 335 -1.44 23.56 15.34
CA ALA A 335 -1.56 23.24 16.77
C ALA A 335 -0.80 24.21 17.69
N ARG A 336 0.26 24.87 17.20
CA ARG A 336 0.95 25.93 17.93
C ARG A 336 0.32 27.31 17.80
N SER A 337 -0.57 27.51 16.83
CA SER A 337 -1.20 28.80 16.53
C SER A 337 -2.56 29.02 17.22
N GLU A 338 -3.16 27.97 17.78
CA GLU A 338 -4.32 28.09 18.66
C GLU A 338 -3.89 28.01 20.13
N GLY A 339 -4.40 28.96 20.92
CA GLY A 339 -3.87 29.33 22.23
C GLY A 339 -3.67 28.16 23.18
N ALA A 340 -2.45 28.04 23.70
CA ALA A 340 -2.10 27.20 24.83
C ALA A 340 -3.05 27.47 26.01
N VAL A 341 -4.03 26.59 26.20
CA VAL A 341 -4.75 26.45 27.46
C VAL A 341 -3.83 25.63 28.37
N PRO A 342 -3.44 26.11 29.56
CA PRO A 342 -2.57 25.35 30.45
C PRO A 342 -3.23 24.03 30.84
N ALA A 343 -2.48 22.94 30.78
CA ALA A 343 -2.89 21.64 31.30
C ALA A 343 -3.24 21.77 32.80
N GLU A 344 -4.49 21.48 33.16
CA GLU A 344 -4.84 21.27 34.56
C GLU A 344 -4.22 19.95 35.06
N GLU A 345 -3.62 20.00 36.24
CA GLU A 345 -2.93 18.89 36.89
C GLU A 345 -3.86 17.68 37.17
N PRO A 346 -3.34 16.44 37.14
CA PRO A 346 -4.15 15.26 37.38
C PRO A 346 -4.52 15.18 38.87
N VAL A 347 -5.81 15.23 39.17
CA VAL A 347 -6.35 14.96 40.50
C VAL A 347 -6.20 13.47 40.81
N ALA A 348 -5.51 13.18 41.91
CA ALA A 348 -5.21 11.85 42.42
C ALA A 348 -6.49 11.06 42.73
N ALA A 349 -6.43 9.74 42.46
CA ALA A 349 -7.40 8.77 42.90
C ALA A 349 -7.35 8.61 44.43
N ASP A 350 -8.50 8.73 45.09
CA ASP A 350 -8.68 8.38 46.50
C ASP A 350 -9.74 7.27 46.60
N GLU A 351 -9.30 6.08 47.00
CA GLU A 351 -10.15 4.98 47.46
C GLU A 351 -10.53 5.25 48.92
N SER A 352 -11.82 5.23 49.28
CA SER A 352 -12.33 4.69 50.56
C SER A 352 -13.84 4.87 50.78
N SER A 353 -14.56 3.73 50.88
CA SER A 353 -15.73 3.43 51.75
C SER A 353 -17.10 4.08 51.50
N PRO A 354 -18.20 3.52 52.07
CA PRO A 354 -18.65 2.13 52.06
C PRO A 354 -20.13 1.99 51.60
N ALA A 355 -20.57 0.74 51.41
CA ALA A 355 -21.93 0.36 51.00
C ALA A 355 -23.03 0.89 51.94
N GLU A 356 -24.00 1.63 51.40
CA GLU A 356 -25.32 1.83 52.00
C GLU A 356 -26.41 1.20 51.11
N ASP A 357 -27.26 0.47 51.82
CA ASP A 357 -28.42 -0.32 51.41
C ASP A 357 -29.50 0.59 50.79
N LEU A 358 -29.92 0.32 49.56
CA LEU A 358 -31.07 0.99 48.93
C LEU A 358 -32.24 0.01 48.73
N PRO A 359 -33.46 0.37 49.16
CA PRO A 359 -34.62 -0.51 49.13
C PRO A 359 -35.18 -0.68 47.71
N VAL A 360 -35.63 -1.91 47.42
CA VAL A 360 -36.33 -2.31 46.20
C VAL A 360 -37.81 -1.88 46.28
N GLU A 361 -38.25 -1.02 45.37
CA GLU A 361 -39.67 -0.79 45.03
C GLU A 361 -39.81 -0.42 43.53
N PRO A 362 -40.98 -0.55 42.90
CA PRO A 362 -41.18 -1.41 41.75
C PRO A 362 -41.15 -0.68 40.40
N GLU A 363 -41.03 -1.48 39.35
CA GLU A 363 -41.04 -1.16 37.93
C GLU A 363 -42.21 -0.27 37.51
N ASP A 364 -41.89 0.96 37.07
CA ASP A 364 -42.69 1.71 36.09
C ASP A 364 -41.70 2.54 35.26
N GLN A 365 -40.90 1.87 34.42
CA GLN A 365 -40.06 2.55 33.44
C GLN A 365 -40.97 3.03 32.29
N PRO A 366 -41.02 4.35 31.99
CA PRO A 366 -41.66 4.80 30.76
C PRO A 366 -40.91 4.17 29.58
N MET A 367 -41.66 3.63 28.61
CA MET A 367 -41.08 2.98 27.43
C MET A 367 -39.99 3.86 26.81
N PRO A 368 -38.87 3.28 26.32
CA PRO A 368 -37.84 4.04 25.64
C PRO A 368 -38.47 4.79 24.47
N VAL A 369 -38.35 6.11 24.47
CA VAL A 369 -38.60 6.93 23.28
C VAL A 369 -37.68 6.37 22.19
N PRO A 370 -38.18 6.06 20.99
CA PRO A 370 -37.31 5.62 19.89
C PRO A 370 -36.19 6.65 19.74
N ALA A 371 -34.93 6.20 19.76
CA ALA A 371 -33.79 7.07 19.49
C ALA A 371 -34.04 7.75 18.14
N GLU A 372 -34.13 9.08 18.14
CA GLU A 372 -34.18 9.84 16.90
C GLU A 372 -32.93 9.46 16.10
N SER A 373 -33.14 9.02 14.85
CA SER A 373 -32.08 8.78 13.88
C SER A 373 -31.28 10.08 13.75
N GLN A 374 -30.13 10.17 14.41
CA GLN A 374 -29.23 11.30 14.22
C GLN A 374 -28.61 11.17 12.83
N GLU A 375 -28.99 12.08 11.92
CA GLU A 375 -28.35 12.20 10.62
C GLU A 375 -26.85 12.50 10.82
N PRO A 376 -25.96 11.94 9.99
CA PRO A 376 -24.52 12.16 10.11
C PRO A 376 -24.20 13.65 10.03
N GLU A 377 -23.24 14.11 10.83
CA GLU A 377 -22.70 15.46 10.67
C GLU A 377 -21.92 15.51 9.36
N ILE A 378 -22.39 16.32 8.41
CA ILE A 378 -21.69 16.50 7.12
C ILE A 378 -20.67 17.61 7.27
N VAL A 379 -19.39 17.24 7.27
CA VAL A 379 -18.27 18.18 7.24
C VAL A 379 -17.84 18.38 5.79
N ARG A 380 -18.03 19.59 5.27
CA ARG A 380 -17.61 19.93 3.91
C ARG A 380 -16.16 20.42 3.90
N LEU A 381 -15.32 19.74 3.12
CA LEU A 381 -13.91 20.05 2.93
C LEU A 381 -13.70 20.65 1.54
N THR A 382 -13.03 21.80 1.48
CA THR A 382 -12.72 22.44 0.19
C THR A 382 -11.29 22.11 -0.21
N ILE A 383 -11.10 21.46 -1.36
CA ILE A 383 -9.76 21.26 -1.91
C ILE A 383 -9.29 22.57 -2.53
N THR A 384 -8.26 23.16 -1.94
CA THR A 384 -7.76 24.50 -2.29
C THR A 384 -6.61 24.45 -3.27
N SER A 385 -5.79 23.40 -3.23
CA SER A 385 -4.64 23.25 -4.11
C SER A 385 -4.35 21.80 -4.47
N SER A 386 -3.56 21.61 -5.52
CA SER A 386 -3.17 20.29 -6.01
C SER A 386 -1.72 20.29 -6.46
N GLU A 387 -0.98 19.24 -6.14
CA GLU A 387 0.36 18.98 -6.64
C GLU A 387 0.40 17.70 -7.46
N ALA A 388 0.91 17.77 -8.69
CA ALA A 388 1.06 16.60 -9.55
C ALA A 388 2.29 15.80 -9.13
N THR A 389 2.12 14.51 -8.89
CA THR A 389 3.22 13.61 -8.50
C THR A 389 2.98 12.19 -9.00
N MET A 390 3.95 11.32 -8.76
CA MET A 390 3.82 9.89 -9.02
C MET A 390 3.30 9.19 -7.76
N LEU A 391 2.33 8.30 -7.92
CA LEU A 391 1.72 7.51 -6.86
C LEU A 391 2.06 6.04 -7.02
N SER A 392 2.40 5.41 -5.91
CA SER A 392 2.62 3.98 -5.79
C SER A 392 1.28 3.26 -5.74
N VAL A 393 1.13 2.22 -6.54
CA VAL A 393 -0.04 1.33 -6.49
C VAL A 393 0.39 -0.12 -6.70
N TRP A 394 -0.42 -1.04 -6.18
CA TRP A 394 -0.24 -2.47 -6.34
C TRP A 394 -1.34 -3.01 -7.24
N ASP A 395 -0.99 -3.91 -8.16
CA ASP A 395 -1.98 -4.66 -8.91
C ASP A 395 -2.47 -5.89 -8.13
N ALA A 396 -3.57 -6.50 -8.57
CA ALA A 396 -4.19 -7.66 -7.92
C ALA A 396 -3.29 -8.92 -7.95
N GLN A 397 -2.25 -8.94 -8.79
CA GLN A 397 -1.23 -9.99 -8.82
C GLN A 397 -0.04 -9.64 -7.93
N GLY A 398 -0.05 -8.46 -7.31
CA GLY A 398 0.99 -8.04 -6.40
C GLY A 398 2.20 -7.37 -7.05
N ASN A 399 2.13 -7.01 -8.32
CA ASN A 399 3.18 -6.23 -8.95
C ASN A 399 3.06 -4.76 -8.56
N TYR A 400 4.23 -4.13 -8.46
CA TYR A 400 4.35 -2.72 -8.17
C TYR A 400 4.11 -1.89 -9.44
N TRP A 401 3.41 -0.77 -9.30
CA TRP A 401 3.18 0.21 -10.36
C TRP A 401 3.37 1.62 -9.83
N LEU A 402 3.89 2.49 -10.68
CA LEU A 402 4.05 3.92 -10.41
C LEU A 402 3.28 4.69 -11.47
N VAL A 403 2.22 5.38 -11.04
CA VAL A 403 1.23 6.03 -11.91
C VAL A 403 1.13 7.53 -11.61
N PRO A 404 0.79 8.39 -12.57
CA PRO A 404 0.57 9.79 -12.30
C PRO A 404 -0.68 9.99 -11.41
N GLY A 405 -0.59 10.97 -10.52
CA GLY A 405 -1.67 11.36 -9.62
C GLY A 405 -1.52 12.77 -9.10
N TYR A 406 -2.43 13.15 -8.22
CA TYR A 406 -2.43 14.43 -7.52
C TYR A 406 -2.45 14.22 -6.02
N VAL A 407 -1.66 15.01 -5.31
CA VAL A 407 -1.85 15.27 -3.89
C VAL A 407 -2.75 16.50 -3.78
N LEU A 408 -3.95 16.31 -3.24
CA LEU A 408 -5.03 17.29 -3.17
C LEU A 408 -5.12 17.83 -1.74
N PHE A 409 -4.77 19.09 -1.52
CA PHE A 409 -4.76 19.70 -0.19
C PHE A 409 -6.09 20.37 0.12
N ASN A 410 -6.66 20.06 1.27
CA ASN A 410 -7.89 20.68 1.76
C ASN A 410 -7.62 21.97 2.57
N ASP A 411 -8.69 22.68 2.90
CA ASP A 411 -8.70 23.89 3.72
C ASP A 411 -8.43 23.66 5.22
N GLN A 412 -8.35 22.40 5.66
CA GLN A 412 -8.03 22.01 7.03
C GLN A 412 -6.58 21.54 7.21
N GLY A 413 -5.76 21.59 6.16
CA GLY A 413 -4.34 21.21 6.20
C GLY A 413 -4.07 19.71 6.06
N TRP A 414 -5.05 18.94 5.58
CA TRP A 414 -4.86 17.54 5.18
C TRP A 414 -4.78 17.40 3.67
N PHE A 415 -4.36 16.22 3.22
CA PHE A 415 -4.34 15.89 1.80
C PHE A 415 -4.88 14.50 1.50
N ASP A 416 -5.39 14.35 0.28
CA ASP A 416 -5.76 13.09 -0.33
C ASP A 416 -4.91 12.86 -1.58
N ALA A 417 -4.40 11.64 -1.77
CA ALA A 417 -3.58 11.28 -2.92
C ALA A 417 -4.37 10.41 -3.91
N VAL A 418 -4.68 10.98 -5.08
CA VAL A 418 -5.62 10.39 -6.04
C VAL A 418 -4.96 10.19 -7.41
N ILE A 419 -5.13 9.00 -7.98
CA ILE A 419 -4.64 8.63 -9.30
C ILE A 419 -5.35 9.49 -10.37
N SER A 420 -4.57 10.03 -11.31
CA SER A 420 -5.06 10.97 -12.32
C SER A 420 -5.24 10.33 -13.71
N LEU A 421 -5.04 9.01 -13.83
CA LEU A 421 -5.26 8.28 -15.09
C LEU A 421 -6.74 8.30 -15.53
N PRO A 422 -7.03 8.27 -16.83
CA PRO A 422 -8.40 8.29 -17.35
C PRO A 422 -9.13 6.98 -17.06
N ASP A 423 -10.45 7.05 -17.04
CA ASP A 423 -11.30 5.90 -16.79
C ASP A 423 -11.06 4.81 -17.86
N GLY A 424 -11.08 3.55 -17.43
CA GLY A 424 -10.87 2.39 -18.30
C GLY A 424 -9.41 2.11 -18.68
N LEU A 425 -8.46 2.99 -18.33
CA LEU A 425 -7.03 2.68 -18.51
C LEU A 425 -6.52 1.70 -17.45
N ILE A 426 -7.02 1.80 -16.23
CA ILE A 426 -6.80 0.84 -15.15
C ILE A 426 -8.14 0.26 -14.73
N GLU A 427 -8.13 -1.00 -14.32
CA GLU A 427 -9.31 -1.64 -13.75
C GLU A 427 -9.25 -1.49 -12.24
N LEU A 428 -10.25 -0.83 -11.67
CA LEU A 428 -10.37 -0.67 -10.22
C LEU A 428 -10.88 -1.96 -9.58
N PRO A 429 -10.55 -2.24 -8.31
CA PRO A 429 -11.16 -3.36 -7.61
C PRO A 429 -12.68 -3.20 -7.58
N GLU A 430 -13.38 -4.33 -7.53
CA GLU A 430 -14.82 -4.32 -7.27
C GLU A 430 -15.09 -3.56 -5.95
N PRO A 431 -16.15 -2.74 -5.90
CA PRO A 431 -16.53 -2.10 -4.65
C PRO A 431 -16.77 -3.18 -3.60
N MET A 432 -16.15 -3.03 -2.43
CA MET A 432 -16.40 -3.96 -1.33
C MET A 432 -17.86 -3.79 -0.91
N THR A 433 -18.73 -4.72 -1.27
CA THR A 433 -20.06 -4.81 -0.68
C THR A 433 -19.90 -5.38 0.72
N ILE A 434 -20.05 -4.54 1.75
CA ILE A 434 -20.19 -5.02 3.11
C ILE A 434 -21.56 -5.66 3.18
N MET A 435 -21.62 -6.99 3.03
CA MET A 435 -22.85 -7.71 3.36
C MET A 435 -23.16 -7.42 4.84
N PRO A 436 -24.39 -6.98 5.18
CA PRO A 436 -24.77 -6.88 6.57
C PRO A 436 -24.47 -8.23 7.22
N MET A 437 -23.83 -8.23 8.40
CA MET A 437 -23.71 -9.46 9.18
C MET A 437 -25.13 -10.00 9.36
N ASP A 438 -25.49 -11.05 8.64
CA ASP A 438 -26.64 -11.85 8.99
C ASP A 438 -26.37 -12.29 10.42
N GLY A 439 -27.23 -11.80 11.32
CA GLY A 439 -27.08 -11.96 12.75
C GLY A 439 -26.70 -13.39 13.07
N ILE A 440 -25.71 -13.54 13.95
CA ILE A 440 -25.34 -14.80 14.59
C ILE A 440 -26.65 -15.49 14.95
N GLN A 441 -27.08 -16.47 14.16
CA GLN A 441 -28.14 -17.37 14.57
C GLN A 441 -27.52 -18.11 15.75
N GLU A 442 -27.98 -17.78 16.95
CA GLU A 442 -27.83 -18.61 18.12
C GLU A 442 -28.48 -19.95 17.80
N GLU A 443 -27.75 -20.85 17.14
CA GLU A 443 -28.09 -22.26 17.20
C GLU A 443 -27.87 -22.70 18.65
N PRO A 444 -28.89 -23.24 19.34
CA PRO A 444 -28.72 -23.70 20.71
C PRO A 444 -27.72 -24.84 20.71
N ALA A 445 -26.63 -24.67 21.46
CA ALA A 445 -25.63 -25.70 21.70
C ALA A 445 -26.30 -26.96 22.25
N VAL A 446 -26.49 -27.98 21.40
CA VAL A 446 -26.85 -29.32 21.84
C VAL A 446 -25.58 -29.97 22.38
N SER A 447 -25.45 -29.95 23.71
CA SER A 447 -24.50 -30.78 24.44
C SER A 447 -24.92 -32.24 24.32
N GLU A 448 -24.30 -33.00 23.44
CA GLU A 448 -24.21 -34.45 23.58
C GLU A 448 -22.89 -34.79 24.29
N MET A 449 -22.97 -34.89 25.62
CA MET A 449 -22.09 -35.78 26.36
C MET A 449 -22.50 -37.21 26.02
N VAL A 450 -21.59 -37.99 25.42
CA VAL A 450 -21.72 -39.44 25.32
C VAL A 450 -20.62 -40.06 26.19
N ASP A 451 -21.08 -40.93 27.10
CA ASP A 451 -20.35 -41.70 28.11
C ASP A 451 -19.07 -42.43 27.63
#